data_AF-A0A8S3ZXV2-F1
#
_entry.id   AF-A0A8S3ZXV2-F1
#
_cell.length_a   1.000
_cell.length_b   1.000
_cell.length_c   1.000
_cell.angle_alpha   90.00
_cell.angle_beta   90.00
_cell.angle_gamma   90.00
#
_symmetry.space_group_name_H-M   'P 1'
#
loop_
_entity.id
_entity.type
_entity.pdbx_description
1 polymer ?
#
loop_
_entity_poly.entity_id
_entity_poly.type
_entity_poly.pdbx_seq_one_letter_code
_entity_poly.pdbx_strand_id
1 'polypeptide(L)'
;MNLFQISVALGAVLAVRSQDPTTVCFPPVYQAAYLNLINEDKGTIYVDFKKELWVEVSAVTGVRTVSDFANLKTHVITGQGNHTSCKSFQLRQSQIMHPCLPQHLTSPRSTTPSTGSSFLMNVKHVATPKPRVPSVVDVSNI
;
A
#
# COMPACT_ATOMS: atom_id res chain seq x y z
N MET A 1 -6.68 -40.39 29.90
CA MET A 1 -6.54 -39.46 28.75
C MET A 1 -5.93 -38.18 29.30
N ASN A 2 -4.67 -37.90 28.93
CA ASN A 2 -3.81 -36.94 29.63
C ASN A 2 -4.19 -35.49 29.27
N LEU A 3 -4.34 -34.59 30.26
CA LEU A 3 -4.67 -33.17 30.04
C LEU A 3 -3.73 -32.48 29.04
N PHE A 4 -2.46 -32.89 28.99
CA PHE A 4 -1.46 -32.39 28.04
C PHE A 4 -1.80 -32.64 26.56
N GLN A 5 -2.54 -33.70 26.24
CA GLN A 5 -2.91 -34.03 24.86
C GLN A 5 -4.07 -33.15 24.36
N ILE A 6 -4.95 -32.71 25.28
CA ILE A 6 -6.11 -31.86 24.97
C ILE A 6 -5.66 -30.42 24.65
N SER A 7 -4.67 -29.91 25.38
CA SER A 7 -4.13 -28.55 25.17
C SER A 7 -3.33 -28.40 23.87
N VAL A 8 -2.60 -29.44 23.44
CA VAL A 8 -1.90 -29.44 22.15
C VAL A 8 -2.87 -29.48 20.98
N ALA A 9 -3.94 -30.29 21.08
CA ALA A 9 -4.98 -30.35 20.05
C ALA A 9 -5.77 -29.04 19.92
N LEU A 10 -6.07 -28.36 21.05
CA LEU A 10 -6.78 -27.08 21.04
C LEU A 10 -5.92 -25.94 20.45
N GLY A 11 -4.61 -25.95 20.71
CA GLY A 11 -3.67 -25.00 20.13
C GLY A 11 -3.55 -25.11 18.60
N ALA A 12 -3.60 -26.33 18.06
CA ALA A 12 -3.55 -26.57 16.62
C ALA A 12 -4.81 -26.06 15.89
N VAL A 13 -6.00 -26.18 16.50
CA VAL A 13 -7.26 -25.70 15.89
C VAL A 13 -7.33 -24.17 15.84
N LEU A 14 -6.76 -23.47 16.81
CA LEU A 14 -6.71 -22.01 16.83
C LEU A 14 -5.71 -21.43 15.82
N ALA A 15 -4.60 -22.13 15.56
CA ALA A 15 -3.61 -21.69 14.57
C ALA A 15 -4.14 -21.71 13.13
N VAL A 16 -5.07 -22.62 12.80
CA VAL A 16 -5.60 -22.80 11.43
C VAL A 16 -6.70 -21.77 11.07
N ARG A 17 -7.29 -21.07 12.06
CA ARG A 17 -8.36 -20.07 11.82
C ARG A 17 -7.87 -18.64 11.56
N SER A 18 -6.56 -18.40 11.49
CA SER A 18 -5.99 -17.04 11.49
C SER A 18 -5.96 -16.33 10.13
N GLN A 19 -6.31 -16.98 9.02
CA GLN A 19 -6.28 -16.33 7.71
C GLN A 19 -7.67 -16.37 7.09
N ASP A 20 -8.45 -15.32 7.32
CA ASP A 20 -9.62 -15.03 6.52
C ASP A 20 -9.17 -14.94 5.05
N PRO A 21 -9.59 -15.87 4.16
CA PRO A 21 -9.13 -15.95 2.78
C PRO A 21 -9.53 -14.72 1.94
N THR A 22 -10.37 -13.83 2.48
CA THR A 22 -10.75 -12.57 1.84
C THR A 22 -9.72 -11.45 2.06
N THR A 23 -8.86 -11.57 3.08
CA THR A 23 -7.85 -10.55 3.42
C THR A 23 -6.57 -10.81 2.63
N VAL A 24 -6.24 -9.87 1.75
CA VAL A 24 -5.01 -9.92 0.94
C VAL A 24 -4.06 -8.86 1.50
N CYS A 25 -2.94 -9.31 2.06
CA CYS A 25 -1.91 -8.44 2.60
C CYS A 25 -0.63 -8.54 1.78
N PHE A 26 0.09 -7.43 1.73
CA PHE A 26 1.46 -7.39 1.24
C PHE A 26 2.39 -8.12 2.23
N PRO A 27 3.53 -8.63 1.76
CA PRO A 27 4.59 -9.10 2.65
C PRO A 27 5.05 -7.97 3.60
N PRO A 28 5.54 -8.30 4.82
CA PRO A 28 5.93 -7.28 5.81
C PRO A 28 7.04 -6.32 5.35
N VAL A 29 7.92 -6.82 4.47
CA VAL A 29 8.98 -6.05 3.82
C VAL A 29 9.02 -6.47 2.37
N TYR A 30 9.10 -5.52 1.45
CA TYR A 30 9.34 -5.82 0.04
C TYR A 30 10.06 -4.69 -0.69
N GLN A 31 10.57 -5.05 -1.86
CA GLN A 31 11.15 -4.15 -2.83
C GLN A 31 10.52 -4.43 -4.19
N ALA A 32 10.17 -3.37 -4.93
CA ALA A 32 9.58 -3.48 -6.25
C ALA A 32 10.11 -2.38 -7.16
N ALA A 33 10.28 -2.70 -8.45
CA ALA A 33 10.47 -1.67 -9.47
C ALA A 33 9.13 -1.01 -9.79
N TYR A 34 9.14 0.30 -10.07
CA TYR A 34 7.96 1.03 -10.52
C TYR A 34 8.21 1.73 -11.85
N LEU A 35 7.11 1.98 -12.56
CA LEU A 35 7.01 2.88 -13.69
C LEU A 35 5.79 3.77 -13.44
N ASN A 36 6.02 5.07 -13.35
CA ASN A 36 4.98 6.07 -13.21
C ASN A 36 4.53 6.50 -14.62
N LEU A 37 3.29 6.20 -14.97
CA LEU A 37 2.74 6.46 -16.30
C LEU A 37 2.39 7.93 -16.54
N ILE A 38 2.40 8.78 -15.50
CA ILE A 38 2.04 10.20 -15.61
C ILE A 38 3.25 11.02 -16.05
N ASN A 39 4.42 10.74 -15.49
CA ASN A 39 5.65 11.50 -15.72
C ASN A 39 6.79 10.66 -16.31
N GLU A 40 6.50 9.41 -16.69
CA GLU A 40 7.46 8.42 -17.23
C GLU A 40 8.66 8.14 -16.30
N ASP A 41 8.57 8.55 -15.03
CA ASP A 41 9.60 8.24 -14.06
C ASP A 41 9.58 6.76 -13.73
N LYS A 42 10.76 6.21 -13.45
CA LYS A 42 10.94 4.82 -13.08
C LYS A 42 11.97 4.71 -12.00
N GLY A 43 11.88 3.65 -11.22
CA GLY A 43 12.80 3.47 -10.12
C GLY A 43 12.44 2.28 -9.25
N THR A 44 12.80 2.40 -7.99
CA THR A 44 12.61 1.33 -7.02
C THR A 44 11.89 1.87 -5.79
N ILE A 45 10.90 1.10 -5.34
CA ILE A 45 10.22 1.29 -4.07
C ILE A 45 10.73 0.23 -3.11
N TYR A 46 10.95 0.63 -1.86
CA TYR A 46 11.21 -0.25 -0.72
C TYR A 46 10.20 0.08 0.38
N VAL A 47 9.60 -0.95 0.95
CA VAL A 47 8.58 -0.82 2.00
C VAL A 47 8.93 -1.72 3.16
N ASP A 48 8.87 -1.16 4.36
CA ASP A 48 8.97 -1.90 5.61
C ASP A 48 7.80 -1.51 6.51
N PHE A 49 6.75 -2.32 6.51
CA PHE A 49 5.56 -2.07 7.32
C PHE A 49 5.82 -2.23 8.81
N LYS A 50 6.86 -2.97 9.22
CA LYS A 50 7.21 -3.11 10.64
C LYS A 50 7.83 -1.82 11.17
N LYS A 51 8.52 -1.08 10.31
CA LYS A 51 9.11 0.23 10.61
C LYS A 51 8.25 1.40 10.17
N GLU A 52 7.05 1.13 9.65
CA GLU A 52 6.15 2.15 9.12
C GLU A 52 6.84 3.07 8.10
N LEU A 53 7.66 2.47 7.23
CA LEU A 53 8.57 3.18 6.32
C LEU A 53 8.28 2.83 4.85
N TRP A 54 8.24 3.87 4.02
CA TRP A 54 8.18 3.76 2.57
C TRP A 54 9.29 4.60 1.95
N VAL A 55 10.04 4.02 1.02
CA VAL A 55 11.13 4.67 0.32
C VAL A 55 10.94 4.52 -1.17
N GLU A 56 11.08 5.61 -1.90
CA GLU A 56 11.07 5.65 -3.35
C GLU A 56 12.38 6.27 -3.84
N VAL A 57 13.00 5.64 -4.83
CA VAL A 57 14.23 6.13 -5.45
C VAL A 57 14.02 6.18 -6.95
N SER A 58 13.95 7.40 -7.49
CA SER A 58 13.87 7.62 -8.94
C SER A 58 15.21 7.30 -9.59
N ALA A 59 15.19 6.43 -10.59
CA ALA A 59 16.33 6.12 -11.43
C ALA A 59 16.57 7.20 -12.50
N VAL A 60 15.57 8.05 -12.80
CA VAL A 60 15.68 9.11 -13.81
C VAL A 60 16.27 10.37 -13.19
N THR A 61 15.72 10.82 -12.07
CA THR A 61 16.09 12.10 -11.43
C THR A 61 17.08 11.92 -10.28
N GLY A 62 17.24 10.69 -9.77
CA GLY A 62 18.04 10.41 -8.58
C GLY A 62 17.41 10.92 -7.27
N VAL A 63 16.22 11.51 -7.34
CA VAL A 63 15.47 11.97 -6.16
C VAL A 63 15.08 10.77 -5.31
N ARG A 64 15.24 10.92 -3.99
CA ARG A 64 14.87 9.90 -3.01
C ARG A 64 13.80 10.47 -2.10
N THR A 65 12.69 9.77 -1.99
CA THR A 65 11.58 10.15 -1.13
C THR A 65 11.47 9.11 -0.02
N VAL A 66 11.52 9.54 1.23
CA VAL A 66 11.40 8.68 2.42
C VAL A 66 10.17 9.14 3.20
N SER A 67 9.13 8.33 3.23
CA SER A 67 7.92 8.55 4.02
C SER A 67 7.99 7.70 5.30
N ASP A 68 8.11 8.38 6.43
CA ASP A 68 8.04 7.83 7.78
C ASP A 68 6.61 8.03 8.29
N PHE A 69 5.82 6.95 8.26
CA PHE A 69 4.43 6.99 8.67
C PHE A 69 4.28 7.04 10.20
N ALA A 70 5.24 6.50 10.96
CA ALA A 70 5.24 6.59 12.43
C ALA A 70 5.31 8.04 12.90
N ASN A 71 6.16 8.85 12.24
CA ASN A 71 6.35 10.26 12.56
C ASN A 71 5.51 11.22 11.70
N LEU A 72 4.69 10.68 10.79
CA LEU A 72 3.89 11.45 9.83
C LEU A 72 4.72 12.49 9.05
N LYS A 73 5.90 12.09 8.56
CA LYS A 73 6.79 12.97 7.78
C LYS A 73 7.27 12.31 6.50
N THR A 74 7.36 13.10 5.43
CA THR A 74 8.06 12.73 4.20
C THR A 74 9.28 13.59 4.02
N HIS A 75 10.42 12.97 3.74
CA HIS A 75 11.68 13.61 3.39
C HIS A 75 11.94 13.43 1.90
N VAL A 76 12.18 14.53 1.19
CA VAL A 76 12.62 14.54 -0.21
C VAL A 76 14.08 14.94 -0.23
N ILE A 77 14.92 14.01 -0.67
CA ILE A 77 16.37 14.15 -0.73
C ILE A 77 16.75 14.27 -2.21
N THR A 78 17.42 15.36 -2.55
CA THR A 78 17.90 15.65 -3.91
C THR A 78 19.41 15.88 -3.92
N GLY A 79 20.05 15.65 -5.07
CA GLY A 79 21.50 15.79 -5.23
C GLY A 79 22.28 14.50 -4.94
N GLN A 80 23.59 14.55 -5.14
CA GLN A 80 24.52 13.42 -4.96
C GLN A 80 25.78 13.87 -4.21
N GLY A 81 26.37 12.95 -3.43
CA GLY A 81 27.62 13.20 -2.70
C GLY A 81 27.48 14.30 -1.65
N ASN A 82 28.38 15.29 -1.69
CA ASN A 82 28.45 16.37 -0.70
C ASN A 82 27.42 17.51 -0.95
N HIS A 83 26.66 17.45 -2.04
CA HIS A 83 25.64 18.44 -2.38
C HIS A 83 24.24 17.84 -2.28
N THR A 84 23.92 17.22 -1.14
CA THR A 84 22.58 16.72 -0.86
C THR A 84 21.74 17.79 -0.18
N SER A 85 20.53 18.03 -0.70
CA SER A 85 19.52 18.83 -0.02
C SER A 85 18.40 17.91 0.48
N CYS A 86 17.88 18.18 1.68
CA CYS A 86 16.77 17.43 2.27
C CYS A 86 15.67 18.41 2.68
N LYS A 87 14.46 18.20 2.15
CA LYS A 87 13.26 18.94 2.53
C LYS A 87 12.26 18.00 3.18
N SER A 88 11.61 18.46 4.24
CA SER A 88 10.65 17.65 5.00
C SER A 88 9.26 18.24 4.88
N PHE A 89 8.26 17.37 4.75
CA PHE A 89 6.85 17.71 4.62
C PHE A 89 6.03 16.90 5.63
N GLN A 90 4.95 17.49 6.13
CA GLN A 90 4.04 16.80 7.03
C GLN A 90 3.11 15.89 6.22
N LEU A 91 3.02 14.62 6.60
CA LEU A 91 2.05 13.66 6.09
C LEU A 91 0.73 13.77 6.85
N ARG A 92 -0.37 13.53 6.15
CA ARG A 92 -1.69 13.33 6.75
C ARG A 92 -1.90 11.83 7.01
N GLN A 93 -2.68 11.49 8.03
CA GLN A 93 -3.02 10.10 8.35
C GLN A 93 -3.67 9.35 7.17
N SER A 94 -4.45 10.06 6.33
CA SER A 94 -5.07 9.46 5.14
C SER A 94 -4.09 9.08 4.03
N GLN A 95 -2.81 9.46 4.15
CA GLN A 95 -1.74 9.14 3.20
C GLN A 95 -0.88 7.96 3.65
N ILE A 96 -1.17 7.38 4.83
CA ILE A 96 -0.47 6.19 5.32
C ILE A 96 -0.84 5.01 4.45
N MET A 97 0.18 4.25 4.03
CA MET A 97 -0.05 2.99 3.34
C MET A 97 -0.20 1.85 4.34
N HIS A 98 -1.29 1.10 4.23
CA HIS A 98 -1.57 -0.04 5.09
C HIS A 98 -1.10 -1.37 4.47
N PRO A 99 -0.69 -2.36 5.30
CA PRO A 99 -0.16 -3.64 4.83
C PRO A 99 -1.22 -4.52 4.17
N CYS A 100 -2.50 -4.28 4.42
CA CYS A 100 -3.59 -5.10 3.92
C CYS A 100 -4.58 -4.28 3.11
N LEU A 101 -5.13 -4.90 2.06
CA LEU A 101 -6.22 -4.33 1.31
C LEU A 101 -7.51 -4.32 2.17
N PRO A 102 -8.31 -3.25 2.12
CA PRO A 102 -9.59 -3.18 2.83
C PRO A 102 -10.50 -4.39 2.54
N GLN A 103 -11.25 -4.82 3.55
CA GLN A 103 -12.10 -6.01 3.49
C GLN A 103 -13.31 -5.86 2.55
N HIS A 104 -13.76 -4.64 2.27
CA HIS A 104 -14.99 -4.36 1.49
C HIS A 104 -14.76 -4.05 0.01
N LEU A 105 -13.66 -4.52 -0.58
CA LEU A 105 -13.39 -4.26 -2.00
C LEU A 105 -13.99 -5.38 -2.86
N THR A 106 -14.95 -5.05 -3.71
CA THR A 106 -15.44 -5.94 -4.77
C THR A 106 -14.31 -6.17 -5.77
N SER A 107 -13.89 -7.43 -5.91
CA SER A 107 -12.82 -7.83 -6.84
C SER A 107 -13.42 -8.48 -8.09
N PRO A 108 -13.31 -7.86 -9.28
CA PRO A 108 -13.43 -8.61 -10.53
C PRO A 108 -12.18 -9.49 -10.70
N ARG A 109 -12.38 -10.80 -10.79
CA ARG A 109 -11.30 -11.76 -11.07
C ARG A 109 -10.92 -11.62 -12.55
N SER A 110 -9.69 -11.19 -12.83
CA SER A 110 -9.16 -11.14 -14.19
C SER A 110 -8.04 -12.17 -14.34
N THR A 111 -8.06 -12.90 -15.46
CA THR A 111 -6.97 -13.83 -15.82
C THR A 111 -6.14 -13.15 -16.89
N THR A 112 -4.87 -12.88 -16.61
CA THR A 112 -3.94 -12.34 -17.60
C THR A 112 -3.35 -13.52 -18.37
N PRO A 113 -3.64 -13.68 -19.67
CA PRO A 113 -3.01 -14.75 -20.45
C PRO A 113 -1.55 -14.39 -20.67
N SER A 114 -0.63 -15.20 -20.15
CA SER A 114 0.76 -15.17 -20.56
C SER A 114 1.13 -16.57 -21.07
N THR A 115 1.72 -16.62 -22.26
CA THR A 115 2.24 -17.83 -22.90
C THR A 115 3.29 -18.47 -21.99
N GLY A 116 2.90 -19.48 -21.22
CA GLY A 116 3.78 -20.34 -20.43
C GLY A 116 3.63 -20.26 -18.90
N SER A 117 3.09 -19.17 -18.34
CA SER A 117 2.91 -19.01 -16.89
C SER A 117 1.65 -18.18 -16.57
N SER A 118 0.58 -18.82 -16.12
CA SER A 118 -0.63 -18.13 -15.69
C SER A 118 -0.46 -17.56 -14.28
N PHE A 119 -0.44 -16.24 -14.14
CA PHE A 119 -0.55 -15.56 -12.85
C PHE A 119 -2.00 -15.17 -12.59
N LEU A 120 -2.54 -15.57 -11.42
CA LEU A 120 -3.83 -15.08 -10.96
C LEU A 120 -3.61 -13.72 -10.29
N MET A 121 -4.21 -12.67 -10.85
CA MET A 121 -4.21 -11.33 -10.27
C MET A 121 -5.59 -11.01 -9.72
N ASN A 122 -5.66 -10.62 -8.44
CA ASN A 122 -6.87 -10.07 -7.85
C ASN A 122 -6.74 -8.54 -7.84
N VAL A 123 -7.50 -7.88 -8.71
CA VAL A 123 -7.62 -6.42 -8.71
C VAL A 123 -8.73 -6.06 -7.73
N LYS A 124 -8.43 -5.22 -6.74
CA LYS A 124 -9.42 -4.71 -5.78
C LYS A 124 -9.53 -3.19 -5.96
N HIS A 125 -10.73 -2.71 -6.28
CA HIS A 125 -10.98 -1.27 -6.43
C HIS A 125 -11.45 -0.68 -5.11
N VAL A 126 -10.72 0.31 -4.59
CA VAL A 126 -11.23 1.17 -3.50
C VAL A 126 -12.22 2.14 -4.12
N ALA A 127 -13.51 1.90 -3.88
CA ALA A 127 -14.56 2.81 -4.28
C ALA A 127 -14.34 4.14 -3.56
N THR A 128 -13.87 5.16 -4.29
CA THR A 128 -13.90 6.53 -3.82
C THR A 128 -15.37 6.96 -3.75
N PRO A 129 -15.87 7.47 -2.60
CA PRO A 129 -17.22 8.01 -2.55
C PRO A 129 -17.31 9.16 -3.57
N LYS A 130 -18.28 9.04 -4.48
CA LYS A 130 -18.58 10.06 -5.49
C LYS A 130 -18.76 11.41 -4.76
N PRO A 131 -18.06 12.49 -5.15
CA PRO A 131 -18.30 13.79 -4.54
C PRO A 131 -19.78 14.13 -4.73
N ARG A 132 -20.46 14.39 -3.61
CA ARG A 132 -21.82 14.94 -3.62
C ARG A 132 -21.68 16.34 -4.22
N VAL A 133 -22.09 16.51 -5.47
CA VAL A 133 -22.22 17.84 -6.08
C VAL A 133 -23.19 18.61 -5.18
N PRO A 134 -22.79 19.73 -4.56
CA PRO A 134 -23.76 20.57 -3.89
C PRO A 134 -24.71 21.11 -4.96
N SER A 135 -26.00 20.89 -4.77
CA SER A 135 -27.06 21.46 -5.59
C SER A 135 -26.81 22.97 -5.73
N VAL A 136 -26.66 23.43 -6.97
CA VAL A 136 -26.64 24.86 -7.27
C VAL A 136 -27.99 25.41 -6.81
N VAL A 137 -27.97 26.28 -5.79
CA VAL A 137 -29.11 27.11 -5.46
C VAL A 137 -29.19 28.16 -6.57
N ASP A 138 -30.21 28.01 -7.41
CA ASP A 138 -30.58 28.99 -8.43
C ASP A 138 -31.06 30.26 -7.72
N VAL A 139 -30.20 31.28 -7.66
CA VAL A 139 -30.56 32.62 -7.18
C VAL A 139 -30.99 33.44 -8.39
N SER A 140 -32.13 33.05 -8.97
CA SER A 140 -32.87 33.84 -9.96
C SER A 140 -34.27 34.09 -9.42
N ASN A 141 -34.36 34.88 -8.34
CA ASN A 141 -35.55 35.62 -7.91
C ASN A 141 -35.22 36.43 -6.65
N ILE A 142 -34.58 37.58 -6.84
CA ILE A 142 -34.80 38.81 -6.05
C ILE A 142 -34.77 39.97 -7.05
#